data_AF-A0A0J6VQU2-F1
#
_entry.id   AF-A0A0J6VQU2-F1
#
_cell.length_a   1.000
_cell.length_b   1.000
_cell.length_c   1.000
_cell.angle_alpha   90.00
_cell.angle_beta   90.00
_cell.angle_gamma   90.00
#
_symmetry.space_group_name_H-M   'P 1'
#
loop_
_entity.id
_entity.type
_entity.pdbx_description
1 polymer ?
#
loop_
_entity_poly.entity_id
_entity_poly.type
_entity_poly.pdbx_seq_one_letter_code
_entity_poly.pdbx_strand_id
1 'polypeptide(L)'
;MIEIPLREMRNWFGFGVAGNFAGHLEQAGEAVDFVNVASEGTAPKGIFPWYAPGAEGFLGEFPLSNDAIELPAESPEFSGPLNLQIEPEVGVACRVVWQGDTVVTLQPFALGAFNDCSIRRPGAKKISHKKNWGPASKGVSESFFEISDLTPDGPTASLRLVCLLHSDGQEHAYGVDSPLIGYSYYGEVLLDWIVERLANQKGSPDTPLEDVGALMVASGHPEHVLIGIGATRYTELGESTFLKAGDQAIVRVYDTDSDDAAELRQTVR
;
A
#
# COMPACT_ATOMS: atom_id res chain seq x y z
N MET A 1 -16.10 1.51 -13.99
CA MET A 1 -14.72 2.02 -13.83
C MET A 1 -14.70 3.54 -13.87
N ILE A 2 -13.80 4.16 -13.09
CA ILE A 2 -13.54 5.61 -13.07
C ILE A 2 -12.04 5.87 -13.12
N GLU A 3 -11.63 7.06 -13.55
CA GLU A 3 -10.22 7.48 -13.54
C GLU A 3 -9.99 8.49 -12.42
N ILE A 4 -8.90 8.31 -11.67
CA ILE A 4 -8.48 9.25 -10.63
C ILE A 4 -7.05 9.70 -10.94
N PRO A 5 -6.85 10.93 -11.46
CA PRO A 5 -5.55 11.35 -11.95
C PRO A 5 -4.59 11.63 -10.77
N LEU A 6 -3.31 11.31 -10.92
CA LEU A 6 -2.28 11.53 -9.90
C LEU A 6 -2.23 12.98 -9.38
N ARG A 7 -2.56 13.96 -10.22
CA ARG A 7 -2.63 15.39 -9.83
C ARG A 7 -3.63 15.65 -8.70
N GLU A 8 -4.70 14.86 -8.62
CA GLU A 8 -5.71 14.96 -7.58
C GLU A 8 -5.18 14.36 -6.27
N MET A 9 -4.52 13.20 -6.37
CA MET A 9 -3.93 12.49 -5.23
C MET A 9 -2.77 13.23 -4.54
N ARG A 10 -2.19 14.26 -5.18
CA ARG A 10 -1.18 15.13 -4.54
C ARG A 10 -1.70 15.87 -3.31
N ASN A 11 -3.02 16.02 -3.16
CA ASN A 11 -3.63 16.62 -1.98
C ASN A 11 -4.23 15.57 -1.04
N TRP A 12 -4.04 14.28 -1.33
CA TRP A 12 -4.55 13.18 -0.51
C TRP A 12 -3.46 12.73 0.46
N PHE A 13 -3.87 12.18 1.60
CA PHE A 13 -2.93 11.50 2.49
C PHE A 13 -2.82 10.02 2.14
N GLY A 14 -1.62 9.48 2.22
CA GLY A 14 -1.31 8.11 1.83
C GLY A 14 -0.78 7.29 3.00
N PHE A 15 -1.45 6.16 3.30
CA PHE A 15 -0.98 5.21 4.29
C PHE A 15 -1.28 3.76 3.92
N GLY A 16 -0.56 2.84 4.55
CA GLY A 16 -0.68 1.39 4.35
C GLY A 16 -1.10 0.67 5.62
N VAL A 17 -1.62 -0.55 5.45
CA VAL A 17 -1.98 -1.48 6.54
C VAL A 17 -0.96 -2.61 6.59
N ALA A 18 -0.16 -2.66 7.64
CA ALA A 18 0.87 -3.69 7.80
C ALA A 18 0.28 -5.02 8.29
N GLY A 19 0.57 -6.11 7.59
CA GLY A 19 0.25 -7.47 8.05
C GLY A 19 -1.22 -7.87 7.92
N ASN A 20 -1.97 -7.30 6.98
CA ASN A 20 -3.37 -7.68 6.74
C ASN A 20 -3.54 -8.98 5.92
N PHE A 21 -2.44 -9.65 5.55
CA PHE A 21 -2.48 -10.93 4.86
C PHE A 21 -1.55 -11.92 5.55
N ALA A 22 -2.08 -13.08 5.94
CA ALA A 22 -1.35 -14.06 6.73
C ALA A 22 -0.09 -14.55 6.01
N GLY A 23 1.04 -14.54 6.72
CA GLY A 23 2.33 -15.03 6.23
C GLY A 23 3.11 -14.04 5.36
N HIS A 24 2.53 -12.91 4.94
CA HIS A 24 3.24 -11.97 4.05
C HIS A 24 4.43 -11.29 4.74
N LEU A 25 4.29 -10.84 5.99
CA LEU A 25 5.37 -10.16 6.71
C LEU A 25 6.60 -11.05 6.89
N GLU A 26 6.40 -12.35 7.07
CA GLU A 26 7.46 -13.34 7.13
C GLU A 26 8.18 -13.46 5.78
N GLN A 27 7.42 -13.55 4.66
CA GLN A 27 7.99 -13.64 3.31
C GLN A 27 8.75 -12.37 2.91
N ALA A 28 8.27 -11.19 3.33
CA ALA A 28 8.94 -9.91 3.08
C ALA A 28 10.17 -9.68 3.99
N GLY A 29 10.42 -10.56 4.97
CA GLY A 29 11.50 -10.42 5.95
C GLY A 29 11.27 -9.29 6.95
N GLU A 30 10.02 -8.84 7.14
CA GLU A 30 9.66 -7.71 8.00
C GLU A 30 9.10 -8.13 9.36
N ALA A 31 8.78 -9.42 9.56
CA ALA A 31 8.18 -9.91 10.80
C ALA A 31 8.99 -9.54 12.07
N VAL A 32 10.33 -9.46 11.96
CA VAL A 32 11.21 -9.08 13.06
C VAL A 32 11.01 -7.64 13.53
N ASP A 33 10.56 -6.73 12.65
CA ASP A 33 10.33 -5.33 12.99
C ASP A 33 9.09 -5.18 13.89
N PHE A 34 8.20 -6.17 13.89
CA PHE A 34 6.91 -6.14 14.59
C PHE A 34 6.88 -6.93 15.91
N VAL A 35 8.02 -7.42 16.40
CA VAL A 35 8.08 -8.24 17.63
C VAL A 35 7.50 -7.56 18.87
N ASN A 36 7.56 -6.23 18.93
CA ASN A 36 7.03 -5.42 20.04
C ASN A 36 5.62 -4.88 19.78
N VAL A 37 5.01 -5.21 18.64
CA VAL A 37 3.70 -4.72 18.26
C VAL A 37 2.64 -5.75 18.64
N ALA A 38 1.79 -5.39 19.61
CA ALA A 38 0.68 -6.23 20.01
C ALA A 38 -0.40 -6.29 18.92
N SER A 39 -0.88 -7.49 18.60
CA SER A 39 -1.98 -7.73 17.67
C SER A 39 -2.87 -8.85 18.19
N GLU A 40 -4.18 -8.73 18.02
CA GLU A 40 -5.15 -9.76 18.43
C GLU A 40 -5.48 -10.71 17.27
N GLY A 41 -5.24 -12.01 17.45
CA GLY A 41 -5.58 -13.03 16.46
C GLY A 41 -4.96 -12.75 15.09
N THR A 42 -5.80 -12.63 14.06
CA THR A 42 -5.43 -12.34 12.68
C THR A 42 -5.48 -10.85 12.33
N ALA A 43 -5.63 -9.96 13.31
CA ALA A 43 -5.67 -8.53 13.06
C ALA A 43 -4.34 -8.05 12.44
N PRO A 44 -4.40 -7.01 11.57
CA PRO A 44 -3.18 -6.38 11.10
C PRO A 44 -2.36 -5.80 12.26
N LYS A 45 -1.08 -5.55 11.99
CA LYS A 45 -0.12 -5.07 13.00
C LYS A 45 -0.25 -3.57 13.26
N GLY A 46 -0.66 -2.79 12.28
CA GLY A 46 -0.84 -1.35 12.41
C GLY A 46 -0.91 -0.64 11.08
N ILE A 47 -1.00 0.68 11.13
CA ILE A 47 -1.01 1.56 9.95
C ILE A 47 0.29 2.36 9.86
N PHE A 48 0.74 2.71 8.66
CA PHE A 48 1.95 3.51 8.47
C PHE A 48 1.80 4.51 7.32
N PRO A 49 2.38 5.71 7.43
CA PRO A 49 2.31 6.70 6.37
C PRO A 49 3.30 6.34 5.25
N TRP A 50 2.89 6.58 4.01
CA TRP A 50 3.80 6.62 2.87
C TRP A 50 3.78 7.97 2.16
N TYR A 51 2.77 8.82 2.40
CA TYR A 51 2.71 10.18 1.90
C TYR A 51 1.88 11.08 2.83
N ALA A 52 2.42 12.24 3.16
CA ALA A 52 1.76 13.26 3.96
C ALA A 52 1.89 14.61 3.22
N PRO A 53 0.82 15.11 2.57
CA PRO A 53 0.89 16.35 1.81
C PRO A 53 1.28 17.52 2.72
N GLY A 54 2.22 18.34 2.25
CA GLY A 54 2.74 19.48 2.99
C GLY A 54 3.70 19.15 4.14
N ALA A 55 3.97 17.87 4.43
CA ALA A 55 4.97 17.51 5.43
C ALA A 55 6.39 17.84 4.96
N GLU A 56 7.29 18.10 5.92
CA GLU A 56 8.71 18.23 5.62
C GLU A 56 9.38 16.85 5.43
N GLY A 57 10.44 16.81 4.62
CA GLY A 57 11.21 15.58 4.39
C GLY A 57 10.53 14.58 3.44
N PHE A 58 10.97 13.32 3.51
CA PHE A 58 10.61 12.31 2.51
C PHE A 58 9.10 11.98 2.46
N LEU A 59 8.37 12.11 3.58
CA LEU A 59 6.91 11.89 3.59
C LEU A 59 6.16 12.97 2.80
N GLY A 60 6.73 14.17 2.62
CA GLY A 60 6.17 15.22 1.77
C GLY A 60 6.43 15.02 0.27
N GLU A 61 7.31 14.09 -0.09
CA GLU A 61 7.65 13.79 -1.47
C GLU A 61 6.57 12.87 -2.08
N PHE A 62 5.93 13.31 -3.17
CA PHE A 62 4.82 12.57 -3.78
C PHE A 62 5.32 11.29 -4.50
N PRO A 63 4.98 10.08 -4.02
CA PRO A 63 5.67 8.86 -4.46
C PRO A 63 4.96 8.10 -5.58
N LEU A 64 3.71 8.43 -5.89
CA LEU A 64 2.88 7.63 -6.80
C LEU A 64 3.27 7.83 -8.26
N SER A 65 3.31 6.73 -8.99
CA SER A 65 3.38 6.66 -10.44
C SER A 65 2.37 5.64 -10.97
N ASN A 66 2.00 5.78 -12.24
CA ASN A 66 1.17 4.82 -12.96
C ASN A 66 1.99 3.95 -13.95
N ASP A 67 3.25 4.29 -14.22
CA ASP A 67 4.04 3.68 -15.30
C ASP A 67 5.50 3.34 -14.96
N ALA A 68 6.00 3.78 -13.80
CA ALA A 68 7.41 3.66 -13.45
C ALA A 68 7.64 3.31 -11.98
N ILE A 69 8.73 2.59 -11.73
CA ILE A 69 9.40 2.50 -10.43
C ILE A 69 10.78 3.12 -10.61
N GLU A 70 11.03 4.27 -9.99
CA GLU A 70 12.34 4.93 -10.11
C GLU A 70 13.26 4.45 -9.00
N LEU A 71 14.45 3.99 -9.38
CA LEU A 71 15.49 3.65 -8.41
C LEU A 71 15.99 4.91 -7.70
N PRO A 72 16.20 4.89 -6.37
CA PRO A 72 16.81 6.01 -5.69
C PRO A 72 18.23 6.26 -6.21
N ALA A 73 18.60 7.53 -6.32
CA ALA A 73 19.95 7.92 -6.68
C ALA A 73 20.96 7.42 -5.64
N GLU A 74 22.13 6.99 -6.12
CA GLU A 74 23.21 6.53 -5.25
C GLU A 74 23.61 7.62 -4.25
N SER A 75 23.61 7.26 -2.97
CA SER A 75 23.95 8.17 -1.87
C SER A 75 24.40 7.37 -0.65
N PRO A 76 24.96 8.00 0.39
CA PRO A 76 25.25 7.30 1.64
C PRO A 76 24.01 6.66 2.29
N GLU A 77 22.81 7.18 1.99
CA GLU A 77 21.55 6.62 2.44
C GLU A 77 21.09 5.42 1.59
N PHE A 78 21.35 5.50 0.29
CA PHE A 78 21.01 4.50 -0.72
C PHE A 78 22.30 3.96 -1.36
N SER A 79 23.00 3.13 -0.59
CA SER A 79 24.22 2.45 -1.03
C SER A 79 24.04 0.93 -1.01
N GLY A 80 24.53 0.24 -2.03
CA GLY A 80 24.47 -1.22 -2.12
C GLY A 80 23.20 -1.74 -2.82
N PRO A 81 22.90 -3.05 -2.70
CA PRO A 81 21.74 -3.63 -3.37
C PRO A 81 20.45 -3.13 -2.72
N LEU A 82 19.69 -2.34 -3.47
CA LEU A 82 18.43 -1.75 -3.02
C LEU A 82 17.35 -2.84 -2.78
N ASN A 83 17.43 -3.95 -3.53
CA ASN A 83 16.57 -5.11 -3.36
C ASN A 83 15.08 -4.76 -3.35
N LEU A 84 14.63 -4.00 -4.35
CA LEU A 84 13.22 -3.61 -4.45
C LEU A 84 12.35 -4.85 -4.68
N GLN A 85 11.22 -4.93 -4.00
CA GLN A 85 10.19 -5.94 -4.25
C GLN A 85 8.86 -5.29 -4.56
N ILE A 86 8.10 -5.94 -5.45
CA ILE A 86 6.70 -5.62 -5.67
C ILE A 86 5.96 -5.98 -4.39
N GLU A 87 5.07 -5.13 -3.90
CA GLU A 87 4.17 -5.47 -2.80
C GLU A 87 2.75 -5.25 -3.30
N PRO A 88 2.15 -6.30 -3.90
CA PRO A 88 0.88 -6.16 -4.61
C PRO A 88 -0.27 -6.03 -3.62
N GLU A 89 -0.97 -4.91 -3.68
CA GLU A 89 -2.12 -4.62 -2.83
C GLU A 89 -3.32 -4.09 -3.62
N VAL A 90 -4.42 -3.90 -2.91
CA VAL A 90 -5.52 -3.05 -3.34
C VAL A 90 -5.36 -1.67 -2.71
N GLY A 91 -5.44 -0.63 -3.54
CA GLY A 91 -5.51 0.76 -3.10
C GLY A 91 -6.96 1.19 -2.98
N VAL A 92 -7.42 1.52 -1.78
CA VAL A 92 -8.79 1.98 -1.50
C VAL A 92 -8.78 3.50 -1.36
N ALA A 93 -9.56 4.18 -2.20
CA ALA A 93 -9.79 5.61 -2.10
C ALA A 93 -10.98 5.86 -1.17
N CYS A 94 -10.76 6.66 -0.13
CA CYS A 94 -11.77 7.00 0.86
C CYS A 94 -11.93 8.52 0.99
N ARG A 95 -13.17 8.97 1.21
CA ARG A 95 -13.43 10.28 1.82
C ARG A 95 -13.28 10.17 3.33
N VAL A 96 -12.72 11.21 3.93
CA VAL A 96 -12.48 11.27 5.38
C VAL A 96 -13.54 12.13 6.04
N VAL A 97 -14.21 11.59 7.05
CA VAL A 97 -15.13 12.35 7.89
C VAL A 97 -14.42 12.70 9.18
N TRP A 98 -14.23 14.00 9.40
CA TRP A 98 -13.57 14.55 10.58
C TRP A 98 -14.57 15.03 11.64
N GLN A 99 -14.20 14.88 12.90
CA GLN A 99 -14.80 15.56 14.03
C GLN A 99 -13.68 16.24 14.83
N GLY A 100 -13.44 17.52 14.55
CA GLY A 100 -12.23 18.20 15.02
C GLY A 100 -10.99 17.49 14.47
N ASP A 101 -10.06 17.11 15.36
CA ASP A 101 -8.80 16.44 15.01
C ASP A 101 -8.90 14.91 14.99
N THR A 102 -10.12 14.35 15.05
CA THR A 102 -10.35 12.91 15.03
C THR A 102 -11.08 12.50 13.76
N VAL A 103 -10.56 11.50 13.05
CA VAL A 103 -11.29 10.83 11.98
C VAL A 103 -12.35 9.93 12.63
N VAL A 104 -13.61 10.10 12.24
CA VAL A 104 -14.73 9.32 12.78
C VAL A 104 -15.30 8.33 11.77
N THR A 105 -15.02 8.51 10.48
CA THR A 105 -15.47 7.60 9.42
C THR A 105 -14.56 7.69 8.21
N LEU A 106 -14.31 6.55 7.57
CA LEU A 106 -13.73 6.46 6.23
C LEU A 106 -14.80 5.92 5.29
N GLN A 107 -15.11 6.67 4.23
CA GLN A 107 -16.13 6.32 3.24
C GLN A 107 -15.45 5.90 1.94
N PRO A 108 -15.32 4.60 1.66
CA PRO A 108 -14.73 4.14 0.40
C PRO A 108 -15.62 4.58 -0.77
N PHE A 109 -15.00 4.95 -1.89
CA PHE A 109 -15.72 5.26 -3.12
C PHE A 109 -15.06 4.66 -4.37
N ALA A 110 -13.81 4.21 -4.27
CA ALA A 110 -13.12 3.55 -5.36
C ALA A 110 -12.05 2.57 -4.84
N LEU A 111 -11.74 1.54 -5.62
CA LEU A 111 -10.55 0.72 -5.39
C LEU A 111 -9.83 0.34 -6.69
N GLY A 112 -8.53 0.14 -6.63
CA GLY A 112 -7.69 -0.15 -7.80
C GLY A 112 -6.45 -0.94 -7.43
N ALA A 113 -5.65 -1.28 -8.44
CA ALA A 113 -4.37 -1.95 -8.22
C ALA A 113 -3.37 -0.98 -7.58
N PHE A 114 -2.69 -1.45 -6.54
CA PHE A 114 -1.69 -0.68 -5.82
C PHE A 114 -0.42 -1.50 -5.66
N ASN A 115 0.72 -0.86 -5.83
CA ASN A 115 2.02 -1.44 -5.55
C ASN A 115 2.65 -0.66 -4.42
N ASP A 116 2.63 -1.24 -3.22
CA ASP A 116 3.29 -0.70 -2.04
C ASP A 116 4.81 -0.97 -2.08
N CYS A 117 5.42 -0.78 -3.26
CA CYS A 117 6.79 -1.20 -3.56
C CYS A 117 7.74 -0.76 -2.44
N SER A 118 8.61 -1.70 -2.09
CA SER A 118 9.45 -1.57 -0.90
C SER A 118 10.90 -1.81 -1.25
N ILE A 119 11.74 -0.92 -0.71
CA ILE A 119 13.19 -1.05 -0.72
C ILE A 119 13.64 -1.76 0.56
N ARG A 120 14.50 -2.79 0.45
CA ARG A 120 14.98 -3.50 1.64
C ARG A 120 16.12 -2.72 2.27
N ARG A 121 15.83 -2.07 3.41
CA ARG A 121 16.78 -1.27 4.20
C ARG A 121 16.96 -1.87 5.59
N PRO A 122 17.97 -2.74 5.80
CA PRO A 122 18.28 -3.26 7.12
C PRO A 122 18.54 -2.13 8.13
N GLY A 123 17.91 -2.21 9.30
CA GLY A 123 18.06 -1.19 10.36
C GLY A 123 17.21 0.07 10.18
N ALA A 124 16.30 0.11 9.19
CA ALA A 124 15.28 1.14 9.12
C ALA A 124 14.45 1.15 10.42
N LYS A 125 14.37 2.31 11.08
CA LYS A 125 13.64 2.46 12.36
C LYS A 125 12.13 2.45 12.20
N LYS A 126 11.66 2.86 11.02
CA LYS A 126 10.26 2.99 10.67
C LYS A 126 10.02 2.30 9.34
N ILE A 127 8.83 1.72 9.19
CA ILE A 127 8.46 1.06 7.94
C ILE A 127 8.39 2.07 6.79
N SER A 128 7.93 3.30 7.04
CA SER A 128 7.85 4.37 6.03
C SER A 128 9.17 4.64 5.29
N HIS A 129 10.32 4.46 5.96
CA HIS A 129 11.66 4.64 5.37
C HIS A 129 11.97 3.64 4.24
N LYS A 130 11.21 2.55 4.18
CA LYS A 130 11.27 1.52 3.12
C LYS A 130 10.24 1.76 2.02
N LYS A 131 9.32 2.70 2.21
CA LYS A 131 8.09 2.84 1.42
C LYS A 131 8.12 4.07 0.52
N ASN A 132 8.75 5.15 0.98
CA ASN A 132 8.90 6.36 0.19
C ASN A 132 10.38 6.78 0.15
N TRP A 133 11.03 6.52 -0.99
CA TRP A 133 12.39 6.96 -1.29
C TRP A 133 12.44 8.05 -2.36
N GLY A 134 11.28 8.58 -2.76
CA GLY A 134 11.18 9.61 -3.79
C GLY A 134 9.99 9.43 -4.73
N PRO A 135 9.91 10.29 -5.76
CA PRO A 135 8.93 10.15 -6.83
C PRO A 135 8.98 8.76 -7.46
N ALA A 136 7.82 8.22 -7.82
CA ALA A 136 7.67 6.89 -8.39
C ALA A 136 8.28 5.75 -7.54
N SER A 137 8.32 5.90 -6.21
CA SER A 137 8.62 4.79 -5.31
C SER A 137 7.41 3.86 -5.09
N LYS A 138 6.20 4.31 -5.43
CA LYS A 138 4.95 3.56 -5.30
C LYS A 138 4.13 3.63 -6.56
N GLY A 139 3.19 2.68 -6.69
CA GLY A 139 2.35 2.59 -7.87
C GLY A 139 0.87 2.58 -7.55
N VAL A 140 0.08 3.22 -8.39
CA VAL A 140 -1.39 3.11 -8.38
C VAL A 140 -1.93 3.10 -9.81
N SER A 141 -2.91 2.24 -10.09
CA SER A 141 -3.57 2.22 -11.40
C SER A 141 -4.26 3.55 -11.69
N GLU A 142 -4.31 3.95 -12.95
CA GLU A 142 -5.06 5.14 -13.37
C GLU A 142 -6.58 4.91 -13.33
N SER A 143 -7.00 3.66 -13.59
CA SER A 143 -8.39 3.21 -13.55
C SER A 143 -8.72 2.52 -12.23
N PHE A 144 -9.92 2.75 -11.73
CA PHE A 144 -10.46 2.22 -10.48
C PHE A 144 -11.85 1.64 -10.70
N PHE A 145 -12.20 0.63 -9.91
CA PHE A 145 -13.58 0.22 -9.70
C PHE A 145 -14.28 1.27 -8.85
N GLU A 146 -15.43 1.76 -9.30
CA GLU A 146 -16.31 2.58 -8.47
C GLU A 146 -17.07 1.65 -7.52
N ILE A 147 -17.03 1.96 -6.23
CA ILE A 147 -17.64 1.12 -5.18
C ILE A 147 -18.43 1.97 -4.20
N SER A 148 -19.47 1.40 -3.60
CA SER A 148 -20.24 2.04 -2.52
C SER A 148 -19.72 1.71 -1.12
N ASP A 149 -19.11 0.54 -0.98
CA ASP A 149 -18.67 -0.05 0.28
C ASP A 149 -17.70 -1.22 0.00
N LEU A 150 -17.23 -1.88 1.05
CA LEU A 150 -16.34 -3.05 1.00
C LEU A 150 -17.00 -4.30 1.60
N THR A 151 -18.34 -4.36 1.64
CA THR A 151 -19.05 -5.50 2.23
C THR A 151 -18.67 -6.80 1.51
N PRO A 152 -18.40 -7.92 2.22
CA PRO A 152 -17.88 -9.12 1.59
C PRO A 152 -18.77 -9.77 0.53
N ASP A 153 -20.08 -9.54 0.60
CA ASP A 153 -21.10 -9.99 -0.36
C ASP A 153 -21.58 -8.86 -1.28
N GLY A 154 -20.92 -7.70 -1.23
CA GLY A 154 -21.25 -6.51 -1.98
C GLY A 154 -20.45 -6.35 -3.29
N PRO A 155 -20.16 -5.10 -3.70
CA PRO A 155 -19.65 -4.79 -5.04
C PRO A 155 -18.24 -5.30 -5.33
N THR A 156 -17.52 -5.78 -4.31
CA THR A 156 -16.13 -6.26 -4.44
C THR A 156 -15.99 -7.77 -4.27
N ALA A 157 -17.10 -8.50 -4.10
CA ALA A 157 -17.10 -9.93 -3.74
C ALA A 157 -16.42 -10.83 -4.79
N SER A 158 -16.56 -10.49 -6.07
CA SER A 158 -15.98 -11.22 -7.21
C SER A 158 -14.57 -10.74 -7.58
N LEU A 159 -14.05 -9.70 -6.92
CA LEU A 159 -12.78 -9.10 -7.29
C LEU A 159 -11.59 -9.93 -6.77
N ARG A 160 -10.55 -9.98 -7.58
CA ARG A 160 -9.30 -10.69 -7.31
C ARG A 160 -8.09 -9.82 -7.61
N LEU A 161 -6.98 -10.09 -6.93
CA LEU A 161 -5.69 -9.44 -7.12
C LEU A 161 -4.67 -10.46 -7.64
N VAL A 162 -4.00 -10.12 -8.74
CA VAL A 162 -2.87 -10.87 -9.28
C VAL A 162 -1.65 -9.97 -9.45
N CYS A 163 -0.47 -10.57 -9.31
CA CYS A 163 0.81 -9.87 -9.46
C CYS A 163 1.75 -10.67 -10.37
N LEU A 164 2.28 -10.00 -11.39
CA LEU A 164 3.21 -10.56 -12.36
C LEU A 164 4.49 -9.73 -12.39
N LEU A 165 5.59 -10.40 -12.72
CA LEU A 165 6.86 -9.78 -13.07
C LEU A 165 7.14 -10.07 -14.53
N HIS A 166 7.31 -9.02 -15.34
CA HIS A 166 7.88 -9.16 -16.68
C HIS A 166 9.39 -8.92 -16.61
N SER A 167 10.19 -9.93 -16.94
CA SER A 167 11.66 -9.86 -16.98
C SER A 167 12.15 -10.64 -18.19
N ASP A 168 13.16 -10.13 -18.90
CA ASP A 168 13.80 -10.80 -20.04
C ASP A 168 12.80 -11.30 -21.13
N GLY A 169 11.73 -10.55 -21.36
CA GLY A 169 10.71 -10.88 -22.36
C GLY A 169 9.67 -11.92 -21.93
N GLN A 170 9.67 -12.35 -20.66
CA GLN A 170 8.73 -13.32 -20.12
C GLN A 170 7.96 -12.76 -18.93
N GLU A 171 6.69 -13.14 -18.80
CA GLU A 171 5.87 -12.84 -17.63
C GLU A 171 5.86 -14.04 -16.67
N HIS A 172 6.06 -13.77 -15.39
CA HIS A 172 6.08 -14.76 -14.32
C HIS A 172 5.12 -14.36 -13.20
N ALA A 173 4.45 -15.34 -12.60
CA ALA A 173 3.66 -15.10 -11.40
C ALA A 173 4.59 -14.70 -10.24
N TYR A 174 4.40 -13.49 -9.73
CA TYR A 174 5.19 -12.93 -8.63
C TYR A 174 4.41 -12.98 -7.31
N GLY A 175 3.11 -12.73 -7.35
CA GLY A 175 2.20 -12.91 -6.22
C GLY A 175 1.19 -14.03 -6.48
N VAL A 176 0.66 -14.59 -5.39
CA VAL A 176 -0.43 -15.58 -5.44
C VAL A 176 -1.73 -14.87 -5.79
N ASP A 177 -2.39 -15.32 -6.85
CA ASP A 177 -3.73 -14.83 -7.23
C ASP A 177 -4.71 -15.05 -6.07
N SER A 178 -5.22 -13.94 -5.51
CA SER A 178 -5.96 -13.93 -4.25
C SER A 178 -7.30 -13.21 -4.38
N PRO A 179 -8.41 -13.77 -3.87
CA PRO A 179 -9.65 -13.02 -3.76
C PRO A 179 -9.50 -11.89 -2.74
N LEU A 180 -10.13 -10.73 -3.01
CA LEU A 180 -10.08 -9.59 -2.09
C LEU A 180 -10.68 -9.93 -0.72
N ILE A 181 -11.76 -10.71 -0.69
CA ILE A 181 -12.37 -11.20 0.56
C ILE A 181 -11.44 -12.13 1.37
N GLY A 182 -10.27 -12.50 0.84
CA GLY A 182 -9.24 -13.28 1.53
C GLY A 182 -8.32 -12.47 2.45
N TYR A 183 -8.44 -11.13 2.48
CA TYR A 183 -7.77 -10.30 3.47
C TYR A 183 -8.20 -10.67 4.90
N SER A 184 -7.28 -10.54 5.86
CA SER A 184 -7.54 -10.94 7.24
C SER A 184 -8.63 -10.05 7.86
N TYR A 185 -8.51 -8.74 7.66
CA TYR A 185 -9.55 -7.75 7.92
C TYR A 185 -9.99 -7.16 6.57
N TYR A 186 -11.30 -7.17 6.32
CA TYR A 186 -11.91 -6.63 5.11
C TYR A 186 -13.29 -6.03 5.46
N GLY A 187 -13.85 -5.21 4.57
CA GLY A 187 -15.15 -4.56 4.81
C GLY A 187 -15.15 -3.58 5.97
N GLU A 188 -16.30 -3.47 6.64
CA GLU A 188 -16.49 -2.59 7.79
C GLU A 188 -15.48 -2.88 8.91
N VAL A 189 -15.14 -4.16 9.12
CA VAL A 189 -14.15 -4.58 10.13
C VAL A 189 -12.79 -3.91 9.89
N LEU A 190 -12.36 -3.81 8.63
CA LEU A 190 -11.11 -3.13 8.29
C LEU A 190 -11.22 -1.61 8.50
N LEU A 191 -12.29 -0.99 8.00
CA LEU A 191 -12.46 0.46 8.06
C LEU A 191 -12.58 0.96 9.50
N ASP A 192 -13.38 0.28 10.33
CA ASP A 192 -13.52 0.58 11.76
C ASP A 192 -12.20 0.39 12.51
N TRP A 193 -11.45 -0.67 12.17
CA TRP A 193 -10.13 -0.90 12.74
C TRP A 193 -9.15 0.22 12.34
N ILE A 194 -9.16 0.69 11.10
CA ILE A 194 -8.32 1.82 10.67
C ILE A 194 -8.70 3.09 11.44
N VAL A 195 -10.00 3.40 11.58
CA VAL A 195 -10.48 4.56 12.34
C VAL A 195 -10.01 4.51 13.80
N GLU A 196 -10.11 3.33 14.43
CA GLU A 196 -9.59 3.11 15.78
C GLU A 196 -8.08 3.35 15.85
N ARG A 197 -7.30 2.86 14.87
CA ARG A 197 -5.86 3.08 14.81
C ARG A 197 -5.50 4.54 14.56
N LEU A 198 -6.24 5.27 13.74
CA LEU A 198 -6.04 6.71 13.55
C LEU A 198 -6.23 7.49 14.87
N ALA A 199 -7.15 7.07 15.72
CA ALA A 199 -7.36 7.70 17.03
C ALA A 199 -6.26 7.30 18.04
N ASN A 200 -5.88 6.03 18.07
CA ASN A 200 -5.16 5.45 19.22
C ASN A 200 -3.73 4.97 18.93
N GLN A 201 -3.36 4.70 17.68
CA GLN A 201 -2.00 4.28 17.36
C GLN A 201 -1.04 5.46 17.51
N LYS A 202 -0.02 5.27 18.35
CA LYS A 202 1.03 6.26 18.61
C LYS A 202 2.39 5.75 18.18
N GLY A 203 3.19 6.63 17.61
CA GLY A 203 4.58 6.35 17.29
C GLY A 203 5.47 6.46 18.52
N SER A 204 6.50 5.62 18.60
CA SER A 204 7.59 5.73 19.57
C SER A 204 8.90 5.22 18.95
N PRO A 205 10.07 5.42 19.59
CA PRO A 205 11.31 4.81 19.12
C PRO A 205 11.30 3.27 19.09
N ASP A 206 10.42 2.62 19.85
CA ASP A 206 10.40 1.16 20.05
C ASP A 206 9.40 0.41 19.15
N THR A 207 8.71 1.13 18.26
CA THR A 207 7.77 0.57 17.28
C THR A 207 8.16 1.00 15.87
N PRO A 208 7.97 0.16 14.83
CA PRO A 208 8.20 0.57 13.44
C PRO A 208 7.12 1.53 12.91
N LEU A 209 6.08 1.81 13.70
CA LEU A 209 4.89 2.57 13.30
C LEU A 209 4.94 4.03 13.75
N GLU A 210 4.27 4.90 13.00
CA GLU A 210 4.08 6.32 13.29
C GLU A 210 2.68 6.61 13.84
N ASP A 211 2.50 7.81 14.40
CA ASP A 211 1.18 8.36 14.72
C ASP A 211 0.55 8.93 13.44
N VAL A 212 -0.10 8.05 12.66
CA VAL A 212 -0.71 8.42 11.38
C VAL A 212 -1.83 9.44 11.56
N GLY A 213 -2.63 9.34 12.63
CA GLY A 213 -3.68 10.30 12.92
C GLY A 213 -3.13 11.72 13.15
N ALA A 214 -2.08 11.85 13.96
CA ALA A 214 -1.43 13.15 14.17
C ALA A 214 -0.80 13.71 12.88
N LEU A 215 -0.23 12.86 12.02
CA LEU A 215 0.28 13.28 10.72
C LEU A 215 -0.83 13.76 9.79
N MET A 216 -1.99 13.10 9.77
CA MET A 216 -3.15 13.57 8.99
C MET A 216 -3.65 14.93 9.48
N VAL A 217 -3.69 15.17 10.79
CA VAL A 217 -4.01 16.48 11.36
C VAL A 217 -2.97 17.54 10.96
N ALA A 218 -1.68 17.20 11.04
CA ALA A 218 -0.59 18.09 10.64
C ALA A 218 -0.60 18.42 9.13
N SER A 219 -1.12 17.51 8.30
CA SER A 219 -1.38 17.72 6.87
C SER A 219 -2.64 18.55 6.57
N GLY A 220 -3.29 19.12 7.60
CA GLY A 220 -4.42 20.04 7.42
C GLY A 220 -5.75 19.34 7.16
N HIS A 221 -5.99 18.19 7.82
CA HIS A 221 -7.27 17.47 7.78
C HIS A 221 -7.69 17.09 6.36
N PRO A 222 -6.89 16.27 5.64
CA PRO A 222 -7.16 15.89 4.26
C PRO A 222 -8.56 15.29 4.11
N GLU A 223 -9.28 15.74 3.09
CA GLU A 223 -10.64 15.25 2.78
C GLU A 223 -10.64 13.85 2.15
N HIS A 224 -9.49 13.42 1.62
CA HIS A 224 -9.34 12.16 0.91
C HIS A 224 -8.05 11.44 1.33
N VAL A 225 -8.12 10.11 1.33
CA VAL A 225 -6.96 9.24 1.52
C VAL A 225 -6.92 8.13 0.49
N LEU A 226 -5.70 7.69 0.17
CA LEU A 226 -5.45 6.42 -0.51
C LEU A 226 -4.83 5.45 0.48
N ILE A 227 -5.45 4.27 0.62
CA ILE A 227 -5.06 3.26 1.61
C ILE A 227 -4.61 2.01 0.88
N GLY A 228 -3.34 1.64 1.03
CA GLY A 228 -2.87 0.29 0.70
C GLY A 228 -3.32 -0.67 1.79
N ILE A 229 -4.19 -1.62 1.48
CA ILE A 229 -4.81 -2.47 2.53
C ILE A 229 -3.99 -3.72 2.87
N GLY A 230 -2.74 -3.80 2.40
CA GLY A 230 -1.80 -4.87 2.69
C GLY A 230 -1.50 -5.75 1.48
N ALA A 231 -0.26 -6.18 1.38
CA ALA A 231 0.20 -6.99 0.27
C ALA A 231 -0.21 -8.46 0.39
N THR A 232 -0.56 -9.06 -0.75
CA THR A 232 -0.85 -10.51 -0.83
C THR A 232 0.45 -11.32 -0.86
N ARG A 233 0.33 -12.64 -0.66
CA ARG A 233 1.51 -13.52 -0.57
C ARG A 233 2.30 -13.58 -1.87
N TYR A 234 3.61 -13.74 -1.74
CA TYR A 234 4.48 -14.06 -2.85
C TYR A 234 4.34 -15.52 -3.30
N THR A 235 4.62 -15.75 -4.58
CA THR A 235 5.07 -17.06 -5.06
C THR A 235 6.51 -17.32 -4.58
N GLU A 236 7.01 -18.56 -4.71
CA GLU A 236 8.41 -18.87 -4.42
C GLU A 236 9.38 -17.98 -5.22
N LEU A 237 9.01 -17.68 -6.48
CA LEU A 237 9.76 -16.74 -7.31
C LEU A 237 9.72 -15.32 -6.71
N GLY A 238 8.54 -14.79 -6.40
CA GLY A 238 8.40 -13.43 -5.87
C GLY A 238 9.15 -13.21 -4.56
N GLU A 239 9.13 -14.22 -3.68
CA GLU A 239 9.82 -14.18 -2.39
C GLU A 239 11.35 -14.11 -2.55
N SER A 240 11.89 -14.72 -3.61
CA SER A 240 13.34 -14.83 -3.86
C SER A 240 13.88 -13.87 -4.92
N THR A 241 13.02 -13.03 -5.54
CA THR A 241 13.39 -12.19 -6.68
C THR A 241 13.24 -10.70 -6.37
N PHE A 242 14.32 -9.95 -6.57
CA PHE A 242 14.34 -8.49 -6.53
C PHE A 242 14.29 -7.89 -7.93
N LEU A 243 13.65 -6.73 -8.03
CA LEU A 243 13.49 -5.96 -9.26
C LEU A 243 14.84 -5.45 -9.79
N LYS A 244 14.97 -5.43 -11.11
CA LYS A 244 16.11 -4.90 -11.86
C LYS A 244 15.65 -3.82 -12.83
N ALA A 245 16.55 -2.93 -13.21
CA ALA A 245 16.27 -1.94 -14.25
C ALA A 245 15.80 -2.64 -15.55
N GLY A 246 14.69 -2.16 -16.11
CA GLY A 246 14.04 -2.75 -17.27
C GLY A 246 12.95 -3.79 -16.97
N ASP A 247 12.87 -4.31 -15.74
CA ASP A 247 11.74 -5.16 -15.34
C ASP A 247 10.43 -4.39 -15.38
N GLN A 248 9.31 -5.10 -15.56
CA GLN A 248 7.98 -4.53 -15.32
C GLN A 248 7.28 -5.21 -14.16
N ALA A 249 6.94 -4.43 -13.13
CA ALA A 249 6.04 -4.84 -12.07
C ALA A 249 4.59 -4.64 -12.53
N ILE A 250 3.80 -5.71 -12.49
CA ILE A 250 2.40 -5.68 -12.93
C ILE A 250 1.52 -6.11 -11.76
N VAL A 251 0.65 -5.22 -11.32
CA VAL A 251 -0.39 -5.51 -10.32
C VAL A 251 -1.74 -5.28 -10.97
N ARG A 252 -2.66 -6.25 -10.87
CA ARG A 252 -3.98 -6.14 -11.48
C ARG A 252 -5.06 -6.57 -10.49
N VAL A 253 -6.05 -5.69 -10.31
CA VAL A 253 -7.34 -6.05 -9.73
C VAL A 253 -8.30 -6.33 -10.87
N TYR A 254 -8.97 -7.48 -10.86
CA TYR A 254 -9.91 -7.87 -11.91
C TYR A 254 -11.16 -8.49 -11.31
N ASP A 255 -12.26 -8.37 -12.04
CA ASP A 255 -13.54 -8.99 -11.71
C ASP A 255 -13.65 -10.37 -12.36
N THR A 256 -14.15 -11.38 -11.64
CA THR A 256 -14.42 -12.70 -12.23
C THR A 256 -15.75 -12.77 -12.96
N ASP A 257 -16.64 -11.81 -12.70
CA ASP A 257 -18.01 -11.81 -13.21
C ASP A 257 -18.17 -10.88 -14.42
N SER A 258 -17.13 -10.10 -14.75
CA SER A 258 -17.07 -9.19 -15.91
C SER A 258 -15.66 -9.14 -16.51
N ASP A 259 -15.49 -8.38 -17.60
CA ASP A 259 -14.17 -8.15 -18.23
C ASP A 259 -13.42 -6.94 -17.61
N ASP A 260 -13.96 -6.32 -16.56
CA ASP A 260 -13.38 -5.13 -15.94
C ASP A 260 -12.08 -5.46 -15.18
N ALA A 261 -11.05 -4.63 -15.39
CA ALA A 261 -9.78 -4.72 -14.68
C ALA A 261 -9.11 -3.35 -14.48
N ALA A 262 -8.56 -3.15 -13.30
CA ALA A 262 -7.63 -2.09 -12.98
C ALA A 262 -6.20 -2.66 -13.00
N GLU A 263 -5.42 -2.34 -14.03
CA GLU A 263 -4.01 -2.74 -14.14
C GLU A 263 -3.09 -1.56 -13.84
N LEU A 264 -2.06 -1.85 -13.07
CA LEU A 264 -0.88 -1.02 -12.85
C LEU A 264 0.32 -1.76 -13.43
N ARG A 265 1.00 -1.14 -14.41
CA ARG A 265 2.21 -1.68 -15.03
C ARG A 265 3.32 -0.66 -14.92
N GLN A 266 4.31 -0.95 -14.09
CA GLN A 266 5.42 -0.04 -13.83
C GLN A 266 6.73 -0.60 -14.37
N THR A 267 7.42 0.17 -15.22
CA THR A 267 8.78 -0.17 -15.66
C THR A 267 9.80 0.34 -14.65
N VAL A 268 10.74 -0.51 -14.24
CA VAL A 268 11.83 -0.11 -13.35
C VAL A 268 12.87 0.70 -14.13
N ARG A 269 13.19 1.91 -13.65
CA ARG A 269 14.08 2.88 -14.31
C ARG A 269 15.21 3.30 -13.38
#